data_AF-A0A6N7YZE0-F1
#
_entry.id   AF-A0A6N7YZE0-F1
#
_cell.length_a   1.000
_cell.length_b   1.000
_cell.length_c   1.000
_cell.angle_alpha   90.00
_cell.angle_beta   90.00
_cell.angle_gamma   90.00
#
_symmetry.space_group_name_H-M   'P 1'
#
loop_
_entity.id
_entity.type
_entity.pdbx_description
1 polymer ?
#
loop_
_entity_poly.entity_id
_entity_poly.type
_entity_poly.pdbx_seq_one_letter_code
_entity_poly.pdbx_strand_id
1 'polypeptide(L)'
;MGGPRRTRLPQRRGTPRDSRFDAGRRGPEGVPVSGFPLSLPAAINLREVGPRDGLQIEKPIPTADKLRLLESLVAAGLRRIEATAFVSPRAVPAMADAEKVAAELHRWPEIEWSALVASPRGAVRAINAGIANVEYVVSAADGHSQANVRRSTREATDAIPEIAAAVRKAGGRCEVIVATAWDCPFDGPTKPARVHEVVEHAQESGVDRVCLADTIGTATPRRIVELVESVRERVASTPIGLHMHNTRGAGLAGILAAMQVGIVDIDASVGGLGGCPFAPGASGNVATEELVYLCQDMAVETGVNLGLLLRAAAAAEIAVGRTLPSNLLKAGDRARVPPRRPAGRLV
;
A
#
# COMPACT_ATOMS: atom_id res chain seq x y z
N MET A 1 -57.60 -54.05 -33.74
CA MET A 1 -56.81 -53.00 -33.05
C MET A 1 -56.19 -52.09 -34.11
N GLY A 2 -56.76 -50.98 -34.57
CA GLY A 2 -57.80 -50.12 -34.02
C GLY A 2 -57.20 -48.77 -33.60
N GLY A 3 -56.79 -47.91 -34.55
CA GLY A 3 -56.38 -46.53 -34.25
C GLY A 3 -55.90 -45.76 -35.49
N PRO A 4 -56.24 -44.46 -35.66
CA PRO A 4 -56.85 -44.00 -36.90
C PRO A 4 -55.95 -43.14 -37.80
N ARG A 5 -56.30 -43.16 -39.10
CA ARG A 5 -55.88 -42.18 -40.11
C ARG A 5 -56.76 -40.92 -40.05
N ARG A 6 -56.08 -39.79 -40.27
CA ARG A 6 -56.53 -38.45 -40.73
C ARG A 6 -57.30 -37.54 -39.77
N THR A 7 -56.65 -36.41 -39.47
CA THR A 7 -57.25 -35.08 -39.58
C THR A 7 -56.21 -34.10 -40.15
N ARG A 8 -56.47 -33.59 -41.36
CA ARG A 8 -55.86 -32.34 -41.84
C ARG A 8 -56.73 -31.21 -41.26
N LEU A 9 -56.11 -30.28 -40.55
CA LEU A 9 -56.68 -28.99 -40.18
C LEU A 9 -55.74 -27.86 -40.68
N PRO A 10 -56.28 -26.66 -40.91
CA PRO A 10 -55.70 -25.69 -41.83
C PRO A 10 -54.65 -24.78 -41.20
N GLN A 11 -53.98 -24.03 -42.09
CA GLN A 11 -53.01 -22.97 -41.85
C GLN A 11 -53.24 -22.16 -40.56
N ARG A 12 -52.18 -22.00 -39.77
CA ARG A 12 -51.97 -20.79 -38.95
C ARG A 12 -50.58 -20.22 -39.24
N ARG A 13 -50.59 -19.03 -39.83
CA ARG A 13 -49.48 -18.07 -39.81
C ARG A 13 -49.27 -17.58 -38.37
N GLY A 14 -48.02 -17.27 -38.04
CA GLY A 14 -47.59 -16.69 -36.75
C GLY A 14 -46.79 -17.73 -35.95
N THR A 15 -45.55 -17.52 -35.56
CA THR A 15 -44.74 -16.30 -35.36
C THR A 15 -43.28 -16.67 -35.61
N PRO A 16 -42.45 -15.81 -36.23
CA PRO A 16 -41.01 -16.05 -36.29
C PRO A 16 -40.43 -16.01 -34.88
N ARG A 17 -39.53 -16.95 -34.59
CA ARG A 17 -38.62 -16.89 -33.45
C ARG A 17 -37.92 -15.53 -33.46
N ASP A 18 -38.28 -14.65 -32.53
CA ASP A 18 -37.47 -13.47 -32.20
C ASP A 18 -36.23 -13.95 -31.45
N SER A 19 -35.25 -14.44 -32.21
CA SER A 19 -33.84 -14.39 -31.82
C SER A 19 -33.19 -13.28 -32.62
N ARG A 20 -33.65 -12.05 -32.41
CA ARG A 20 -32.89 -10.86 -32.77
C ARG A 20 -31.87 -10.63 -31.67
N PHE A 21 -30.67 -11.18 -31.84
CA PHE A 21 -29.51 -10.39 -31.48
C PHE A 21 -29.57 -9.16 -32.38
N ASP A 22 -29.98 -8.04 -31.79
CA ASP A 22 -30.01 -6.72 -32.41
C ASP A 22 -28.58 -6.33 -32.78
N ALA A 23 -28.14 -6.77 -33.95
CA ALA A 23 -26.98 -6.24 -34.67
C ALA A 23 -27.35 -4.83 -35.19
N GLY A 24 -27.51 -3.89 -34.27
CA GLY A 24 -28.17 -2.62 -34.58
C GLY A 24 -28.01 -1.50 -33.55
N ARG A 25 -27.35 -1.72 -32.42
CA ARG A 25 -26.86 -0.62 -31.58
C ARG A 25 -25.34 -0.60 -31.63
N ARG A 26 -24.80 0.35 -32.39
CA ARG A 26 -23.49 0.90 -32.07
C ARG A 26 -23.57 1.29 -30.60
N GLY A 27 -22.82 0.60 -29.74
CA GLY A 27 -22.43 1.18 -28.46
C GLY A 27 -21.83 2.57 -28.75
N PRO A 28 -21.86 3.50 -27.78
CA PRO A 28 -21.41 4.87 -28.02
C PRO A 28 -20.07 4.80 -28.76
N GLU A 29 -20.03 5.42 -29.94
CA GLU A 29 -18.86 5.45 -30.80
C GLU A 29 -17.66 5.80 -29.93
N GLY A 30 -16.63 4.94 -29.97
CA GLY A 30 -15.46 5.06 -29.10
C GLY A 30 -14.97 6.50 -29.09
N VAL A 31 -15.12 7.15 -27.95
CA VAL A 31 -14.64 8.51 -27.72
C VAL A 31 -13.12 8.48 -27.93
N PRO A 32 -12.53 9.42 -28.68
CA PRO A 32 -11.09 9.48 -28.84
C PRO A 32 -10.39 9.56 -27.47
N VAL A 33 -9.35 8.74 -27.29
CA VAL A 33 -8.41 8.82 -26.15
C VAL A 33 -7.51 10.05 -26.36
N SER A 34 -8.05 11.26 -26.20
CA SER A 34 -7.27 12.51 -26.06
C SER A 34 -8.04 13.64 -25.36
N GLY A 35 -9.10 13.31 -24.62
CA GLY A 35 -9.82 14.25 -23.75
C GLY A 35 -9.78 13.89 -22.26
N PHE A 36 -9.04 12.84 -21.88
CA PHE A 36 -8.84 12.48 -20.47
C PHE A 36 -7.51 13.08 -20.00
N PRO A 37 -7.52 14.25 -19.32
CA PRO A 37 -6.28 14.82 -18.80
C PRO A 37 -5.77 13.92 -17.67
N LEU A 38 -4.74 13.12 -17.96
CA LEU A 38 -4.01 12.40 -16.93
C LEU A 38 -3.10 13.41 -16.21
N SER A 39 -3.64 14.10 -15.22
CA SER A 39 -2.90 15.06 -14.41
C SER A 39 -2.05 14.31 -13.39
N LEU A 40 -0.74 14.31 -13.55
CA LEU A 40 0.19 13.63 -12.64
C LEU A 40 1.18 14.63 -12.04
N PRO A 41 1.67 14.38 -10.83
CA PRO A 41 2.78 15.16 -10.29
C PRO A 41 4.05 14.88 -11.09
N ALA A 42 4.98 15.85 -11.12
CA ALA A 42 6.28 15.67 -11.75
C ALA A 42 7.12 14.58 -11.05
N ALA A 43 6.94 14.44 -9.74
CA ALA A 43 7.66 13.47 -8.91
C ALA A 43 6.77 12.97 -7.75
N ILE A 44 7.11 11.81 -7.22
CA ILE A 44 6.56 11.30 -5.94
C ILE A 44 7.65 11.15 -4.89
N ASN A 45 7.26 11.30 -3.62
CA ASN A 45 8.07 10.95 -2.46
C ASN A 45 7.71 9.53 -2.00
N LEU A 46 8.52 8.57 -2.43
CA LEU A 46 8.33 7.15 -2.15
C LEU A 46 8.95 6.78 -0.79
N ARG A 47 8.14 6.24 0.13
CA ARG A 47 8.64 5.56 1.32
C ARG A 47 8.60 4.04 1.11
N GLU A 48 9.76 3.42 1.29
CA GLU A 48 9.88 1.97 1.31
C GLU A 48 9.58 1.45 2.72
N VAL A 49 8.52 0.64 2.85
CA VAL A 49 8.06 0.08 4.13
C VAL A 49 8.39 -1.41 4.28
N GLY A 50 9.00 -2.04 3.29
CA GLY A 50 9.36 -3.46 3.29
C GLY A 50 10.17 -3.93 4.49
N PRO A 51 11.23 -3.22 4.92
CA PRO A 51 12.03 -3.60 6.09
C PRO A 51 11.25 -3.64 7.41
N ARG A 52 10.14 -2.89 7.52
CA ARG A 52 9.23 -2.91 8.67
C ARG A 52 7.94 -3.65 8.35
N ASP A 53 7.02 -3.00 7.65
CA ASP A 53 5.67 -3.51 7.37
C ASP A 53 5.72 -4.81 6.55
N GLY A 54 6.65 -4.86 5.60
CA GLY A 54 6.84 -6.04 4.77
C GLY A 54 7.29 -7.27 5.56
N LEU A 55 8.27 -7.10 6.45
CA LEU A 55 8.86 -8.19 7.23
C LEU A 55 8.06 -8.55 8.49
N GLN A 56 7.16 -7.69 8.99
CA GLN A 56 6.55 -7.88 10.32
C GLN A 56 5.75 -9.18 10.48
N ILE A 57 5.15 -9.68 9.40
CA ILE A 57 4.35 -10.92 9.39
C ILE A 57 5.16 -12.15 8.97
N GLU A 58 6.39 -11.95 8.50
CA GLU A 58 7.25 -13.03 8.07
C GLU A 58 7.86 -13.76 9.27
N LYS A 59 8.37 -14.96 9.02
CA LYS A 59 9.25 -15.59 10.02
C LYS A 59 10.46 -14.68 10.26
N PRO A 60 10.91 -14.50 11.52
CA PRO A 60 12.06 -13.66 11.80
C PRO A 60 13.27 -14.09 10.97
N ILE A 61 13.81 -13.15 10.21
CA ILE A 61 15.06 -13.33 9.46
C ILE A 61 16.24 -12.79 10.29
N PRO A 62 17.47 -13.27 10.07
CA PRO A 62 18.65 -12.74 10.77
C PRO A 62 18.83 -11.24 10.56
N THR A 63 19.33 -10.53 11.58
CA THR A 63 19.61 -9.08 11.49
C THR A 63 20.52 -8.75 10.30
N ALA A 64 21.54 -9.58 10.03
CA ALA A 64 22.43 -9.39 8.90
C ALA A 64 21.70 -9.40 7.54
N ASP A 65 20.61 -10.14 7.43
CA ASP A 65 19.81 -10.25 6.20
C ASP A 65 18.96 -9.00 6.01
N LYS A 66 18.44 -8.43 7.11
CA LYS A 66 17.79 -7.12 7.10
C LYS A 66 18.74 -6.01 6.67
N LEU A 67 19.96 -5.99 7.20
CA LEU A 67 20.96 -5.00 6.83
C LEU A 67 21.36 -5.11 5.35
N ARG A 68 21.49 -6.32 4.81
CA ARG A 68 21.74 -6.55 3.38
C ARG A 68 20.57 -6.08 2.50
N LEU A 69 19.34 -6.27 2.97
CA LEU A 69 18.16 -5.73 2.30
C LEU A 69 18.18 -4.21 2.29
N LEU A 70 18.40 -3.57 3.45
CA LEU A 70 18.54 -2.11 3.57
C LEU A 70 19.62 -1.56 2.64
N GLU A 71 20.81 -2.17 2.62
CA GLU A 71 21.91 -1.79 1.74
C GLU A 71 21.52 -1.85 0.26
N SER A 72 20.78 -2.89 -0.13
CA SER A 72 20.30 -3.06 -1.51
C SER A 72 19.25 -2.02 -1.89
N LEU A 73 18.36 -1.67 -0.96
CA LEU A 73 17.32 -0.64 -1.14
C LEU A 73 17.95 0.76 -1.26
N VAL A 74 18.92 1.07 -0.41
CA VAL A 74 19.69 2.33 -0.48
C VAL A 74 20.45 2.41 -1.80
N ALA A 75 21.12 1.35 -2.20
CA ALA A 75 21.83 1.29 -3.48
C ALA A 75 20.89 1.49 -4.69
N ALA A 76 19.63 1.06 -4.59
CA ALA A 76 18.62 1.30 -5.61
C ALA A 76 18.17 2.77 -5.70
N GLY A 77 18.55 3.63 -4.75
CA GLY A 77 18.25 5.06 -4.77
C GLY A 77 17.08 5.47 -3.87
N LEU A 78 16.53 4.56 -3.07
CA LEU A 78 15.52 4.92 -2.07
C LEU A 78 16.12 5.84 -1.01
N ARG A 79 15.38 6.90 -0.65
CA ARG A 79 15.83 7.93 0.30
C ARG A 79 15.01 8.01 1.57
N ARG A 80 13.82 7.41 1.58
CA ARG A 80 12.92 7.38 2.73
C ARG A 80 12.53 5.93 3.00
N ILE A 81 12.96 5.40 4.14
CA ILE A 81 12.81 3.98 4.44
C ILE A 81 12.38 3.82 5.89
N GLU A 82 11.29 3.08 6.07
CA GLU A 82 10.83 2.65 7.38
C GLU A 82 11.62 1.39 7.78
N ALA A 83 12.60 1.57 8.66
CA ALA A 83 13.63 0.57 8.91
C ALA A 83 13.17 -0.58 9.82
N THR A 84 12.35 -0.27 10.82
CA THR A 84 11.97 -1.20 11.88
C THR A 84 10.79 -0.70 12.72
N ALA A 85 10.38 -1.45 13.75
CA ALA A 85 9.30 -1.08 14.66
C ALA A 85 9.70 -1.25 16.14
N PHE A 86 9.43 -0.23 16.96
CA PHE A 86 9.62 -0.29 18.42
C PHE A 86 8.34 -0.72 19.13
N VAL A 87 7.94 -1.95 18.86
CA VAL A 87 6.75 -2.61 19.42
C VAL A 87 7.13 -3.73 20.40
N SER A 88 6.15 -4.47 20.89
CA SER A 88 6.39 -5.64 21.73
C SER A 88 7.01 -6.77 20.90
N PRO A 89 8.20 -7.28 21.25
CA PRO A 89 8.82 -8.40 20.53
C PRO A 89 8.02 -9.71 20.67
N ARG A 90 7.14 -9.80 21.68
CA ARG A 90 6.20 -10.92 21.81
C ARG A 90 5.06 -10.81 20.79
N ALA A 91 4.60 -9.60 20.49
CA ALA A 91 3.52 -9.38 19.52
C ALA A 91 4.05 -9.45 18.09
N VAL A 92 5.24 -8.91 17.84
CA VAL A 92 5.88 -8.89 16.51
C VAL A 92 7.31 -9.42 16.63
N PRO A 93 7.51 -10.75 16.67
CA PRO A 93 8.84 -11.36 16.81
C PRO A 93 9.82 -10.97 15.70
N ALA A 94 9.30 -10.73 14.49
CA ALA A 94 10.09 -10.29 13.35
C ALA A 94 10.77 -8.93 13.59
N MET A 95 10.31 -8.11 14.55
CA MET A 95 10.89 -6.80 14.87
C MET A 95 11.64 -6.78 16.21
N ALA A 96 11.96 -7.94 16.78
CA ALA A 96 12.57 -8.04 18.11
C ALA A 96 14.01 -7.50 18.19
N ASP A 97 14.68 -7.32 17.07
CA ASP A 97 16.05 -6.81 16.93
C ASP A 97 16.11 -5.35 16.46
N ALA A 98 15.02 -4.58 16.65
CA ALA A 98 14.92 -3.17 16.24
C ALA A 98 16.12 -2.31 16.67
N GLU A 99 16.56 -2.42 17.93
CA GLU A 99 17.74 -1.70 18.43
C GLU A 99 19.04 -2.08 17.70
N LYS A 100 19.19 -3.35 17.29
CA LYS A 100 20.37 -3.81 16.54
C LYS A 100 20.36 -3.28 15.12
N VAL A 101 19.19 -3.20 14.48
CA VAL A 101 19.05 -2.58 13.15
C VAL A 101 19.34 -1.08 13.26
N ALA A 102 18.76 -0.39 14.24
CA ALA A 102 18.94 1.04 14.46
C ALA A 102 20.41 1.44 14.65
N ALA A 103 21.18 0.64 15.39
CA ALA A 103 22.60 0.87 15.63
C ALA A 103 23.45 0.93 14.34
N GLU A 104 22.99 0.32 13.25
CA GLU A 104 23.73 0.21 11.98
C GLU A 104 23.33 1.28 10.95
N LEU A 105 22.23 2.02 11.18
CA LEU A 105 21.68 2.95 10.19
C LEU A 105 22.59 4.15 9.89
N HIS A 106 23.53 4.47 10.80
CA HIS A 106 24.55 5.50 10.62
C HIS A 106 25.45 5.26 9.40
N ARG A 107 25.49 4.03 8.86
CA ARG A 107 26.20 3.68 7.62
C ARG A 107 25.67 4.41 6.39
N TRP A 108 24.44 4.91 6.42
CA TRP A 108 23.77 5.60 5.33
C TRP A 108 23.16 6.92 5.82
N PRO A 109 24.00 7.94 6.10
CA PRO A 109 23.57 9.21 6.70
C PRO A 109 22.66 10.04 5.78
N GLU A 110 22.61 9.74 4.49
CA GLU A 110 21.76 10.43 3.50
C GLU A 110 20.30 9.96 3.50
N ILE A 111 19.96 8.93 4.27
CA ILE A 111 18.64 8.30 4.27
C ILE A 111 17.78 8.87 5.40
N GLU A 112 16.56 9.25 5.05
CA GLU A 112 15.51 9.54 6.02
C GLU A 112 14.96 8.23 6.59
N TRP A 113 15.55 7.81 7.70
CA TRP A 113 15.11 6.64 8.47
C TRP A 113 13.91 6.98 9.34
N SER A 114 12.87 6.14 9.29
CA SER A 114 11.75 6.14 10.23
C SER A 114 11.58 4.79 10.91
N ALA A 115 10.84 4.77 12.02
CA ALA A 115 10.42 3.55 12.67
C ALA A 115 8.96 3.60 13.11
N LEU A 116 8.25 2.47 12.99
CA LEU A 116 6.90 2.34 13.50
C LEU A 116 6.90 2.33 15.03
N VAL A 117 5.93 3.05 15.60
CA VAL A 117 5.64 3.02 17.03
C VAL A 117 4.14 2.83 17.26
N ALA A 118 3.79 2.19 18.38
CA ALA A 118 2.40 1.95 18.78
C ALA A 118 2.05 2.58 20.14
N SER A 119 2.98 3.34 20.73
CA SER A 119 2.81 3.98 22.04
C SER A 119 3.86 5.06 22.28
N PRO A 120 3.63 5.98 23.24
CA PRO A 120 4.65 6.92 23.70
C PRO A 120 5.95 6.26 24.15
N ARG A 121 5.85 5.11 24.84
CA ARG A 121 7.04 4.33 25.24
C ARG A 121 7.82 3.80 24.03
N GLY A 122 7.11 3.41 22.97
CA GLY A 122 7.73 3.00 21.70
C GLY A 122 8.46 4.16 21.03
N ALA A 123 7.87 5.36 21.02
CA ALA A 123 8.51 6.58 20.52
C ALA A 123 9.79 6.92 21.28
N VAL A 124 9.75 6.90 22.61
CA VAL A 124 10.96 7.11 23.44
C VAL A 124 12.05 6.08 23.15
N ARG A 125 11.68 4.79 22.97
CA ARG A 125 12.65 3.76 22.59
C ARG A 125 13.27 4.02 21.22
N ALA A 126 12.49 4.40 20.22
CA ALA A 126 12.97 4.72 18.88
C ALA A 126 13.99 5.87 18.91
N ILE A 127 13.63 6.95 19.61
CA ILE A 127 14.49 8.13 19.80
C ILE A 127 15.81 7.73 20.47
N ASN A 128 15.74 6.97 21.57
CA ASN A 128 16.94 6.51 22.30
C ASN A 128 17.83 5.59 21.47
N ALA A 129 17.26 4.89 20.49
CA ALA A 129 17.99 4.05 19.54
C ALA A 129 18.57 4.84 18.35
N GLY A 130 18.35 6.15 18.29
CA GLY A 130 18.88 7.04 17.24
C GLY A 130 17.93 7.26 16.06
N ILE A 131 16.69 6.76 16.11
CA ILE A 131 15.67 7.00 15.07
C ILE A 131 14.66 8.01 15.59
N ALA A 132 14.86 9.28 15.22
CA ALA A 132 14.02 10.37 15.69
C ALA A 132 12.72 10.52 14.86
N ASN A 133 12.70 10.08 13.60
CA ASN A 133 11.46 10.09 12.81
C ASN A 133 10.62 8.86 13.14
N VAL A 134 9.35 9.06 13.47
CA VAL A 134 8.46 7.97 13.87
C VAL A 134 7.14 7.98 13.11
N GLU A 135 6.62 6.77 12.91
CA GLU A 135 5.32 6.52 12.31
C GLU A 135 4.40 5.94 13.38
N TYR A 136 3.48 6.77 13.89
CA TYR A 136 2.54 6.35 14.91
C TYR A 136 1.24 5.85 14.27
N VAL A 137 0.91 4.58 14.50
CA VAL A 137 -0.30 3.98 13.92
C VAL A 137 -1.50 4.17 14.84
N VAL A 138 -2.57 4.73 14.27
CA VAL A 138 -3.90 4.85 14.89
C VAL A 138 -4.91 4.15 13.97
N SER A 139 -5.68 3.20 14.50
CA SER A 139 -6.73 2.54 13.71
C SER A 139 -8.01 3.35 13.81
N ALA A 140 -8.64 3.67 12.68
CA ALA A 140 -9.90 4.43 12.65
C ALA A 140 -11.12 3.63 13.15
N ALA A 141 -10.98 2.32 13.34
CA ALA A 141 -12.02 1.41 13.78
C ALA A 141 -11.61 0.66 15.07
N ASP A 142 -12.51 0.64 16.06
CA ASP A 142 -12.22 0.12 17.41
C ASP A 142 -11.93 -1.38 17.44
N GLY A 143 -12.62 -2.19 16.62
CA GLY A 143 -12.37 -3.63 16.55
C GLY A 143 -10.94 -3.93 16.10
N HIS A 144 -10.44 -3.20 15.11
CA HIS A 144 -9.04 -3.31 14.69
C HIS A 144 -8.08 -2.73 15.73
N SER A 145 -8.38 -1.57 16.32
CA SER A 145 -7.54 -0.96 17.36
C SER A 145 -7.37 -1.88 18.57
N GLN A 146 -8.44 -2.55 19.01
CA GLN A 146 -8.41 -3.48 20.13
C GLN A 146 -7.62 -4.75 19.79
N ALA A 147 -7.81 -5.30 18.59
CA ALA A 147 -7.05 -6.47 18.15
C ALA A 147 -5.55 -6.18 18.01
N ASN A 148 -5.20 -4.98 17.50
CA ASN A 148 -3.83 -4.61 17.17
C ASN A 148 -3.02 -4.10 18.38
N VAL A 149 -3.59 -3.15 19.15
CA VAL A 149 -2.86 -2.46 20.23
C VAL A 149 -3.56 -2.50 21.59
N ARG A 150 -4.72 -3.18 21.70
CA ARG A 150 -5.52 -3.34 22.93
C ARG A 150 -5.97 -2.01 23.55
N ARG A 151 -6.37 -1.07 22.69
CA ARG A 151 -6.94 0.23 23.07
C ARG A 151 -8.03 0.61 22.08
N SER A 152 -8.93 1.49 22.47
CA SER A 152 -9.86 2.15 21.55
C SER A 152 -9.12 3.10 20.60
N THR A 153 -9.80 3.46 19.50
CA THR A 153 -9.36 4.49 18.56
C THR A 153 -9.11 5.81 19.31
N ARG A 154 -10.03 6.18 20.21
CA ARG A 154 -9.93 7.41 21.00
C ARG A 154 -8.68 7.44 21.89
N GLU A 155 -8.43 6.37 22.64
CA GLU A 155 -7.23 6.28 23.50
C GLU A 155 -5.92 6.30 22.68
N ALA A 156 -5.94 5.78 21.44
CA ALA A 156 -4.79 5.90 20.55
C ALA A 156 -4.63 7.33 20.02
N THR A 157 -5.72 7.98 19.59
CA THR A 157 -5.72 9.39 19.17
C THR A 157 -5.23 10.31 20.29
N ASP A 158 -5.70 10.11 21.53
CA ASP A 158 -5.32 10.92 22.69
C ASP A 158 -3.82 10.82 23.05
N ALA A 159 -3.09 9.83 22.51
CA ALA A 159 -1.65 9.67 22.71
C ALA A 159 -0.79 10.46 21.69
N ILE A 160 -1.39 11.00 20.63
CA ILE A 160 -0.67 11.74 19.57
C ILE A 160 0.11 12.95 20.14
N PRO A 161 -0.45 13.81 21.02
CA PRO A 161 0.26 14.99 21.52
C PRO A 161 1.56 14.64 22.26
N GLU A 162 1.53 13.58 23.08
CA GLU A 162 2.71 13.12 23.84
C GLU A 162 3.82 12.64 22.90
N ILE A 163 3.47 11.85 21.89
CA ILE A 163 4.42 11.32 20.90
C ILE A 163 5.01 12.45 20.07
N ALA A 164 4.17 13.33 19.52
CA ALA A 164 4.61 14.46 18.70
C ALA A 164 5.54 15.39 19.48
N ALA A 165 5.25 15.65 20.76
CA ALA A 165 6.10 16.46 21.62
C ALA A 165 7.47 15.81 21.88
N ALA A 166 7.51 14.49 22.16
CA ALA A 166 8.76 13.78 22.38
C ALA A 166 9.65 13.77 21.13
N VAL A 167 9.05 13.51 19.97
CA VAL A 167 9.73 13.45 18.66
C VAL A 167 10.29 14.80 18.26
N ARG A 168 9.48 15.86 18.37
CA ARG A 168 9.91 17.24 18.10
C ARG A 168 11.04 17.68 19.03
N LYS A 169 10.99 17.32 20.33
CA LYS A 169 12.07 17.60 21.27
C LYS A 169 13.39 16.91 20.87
N ALA A 170 13.31 15.74 20.22
CA ALA A 170 14.45 15.02 19.69
C ALA A 170 14.90 15.50 18.29
N GLY A 171 14.24 16.52 17.72
CA GLY A 171 14.54 17.04 16.38
C GLY A 171 14.08 16.14 15.23
N GLY A 172 13.21 15.17 15.51
CA GLY A 172 12.63 14.28 14.50
C GLY A 172 11.27 14.73 14.00
N ARG A 173 10.70 13.96 13.07
CA ARG A 173 9.36 14.16 12.50
C ARG A 173 8.40 13.07 12.95
N CYS A 174 7.18 13.47 13.29
CA CYS A 174 6.11 12.56 13.63
C CYS A 174 5.15 12.46 12.44
N GLU A 175 4.84 11.24 12.03
CA GLU A 175 3.77 10.95 11.09
C GLU A 175 2.71 10.07 11.74
N VAL A 176 1.43 10.40 11.53
CA VAL A 176 0.32 9.57 11.99
C VAL A 176 -0.23 8.75 10.83
N ILE A 177 -0.17 7.43 10.96
CA ILE A 177 -0.74 6.49 9.99
C ILE A 177 -2.15 6.12 10.47
N VAL A 178 -3.16 6.46 9.66
CA VAL A 178 -4.57 6.11 9.94
C VAL A 178 -4.88 4.76 9.29
N ALA A 179 -4.76 3.69 10.07
CA ALA A 179 -5.11 2.33 9.65
C ALA A 179 -6.63 2.15 9.53
N THR A 180 -7.05 1.17 8.72
CA THR A 180 -8.45 0.87 8.42
C THR A 180 -9.24 2.11 7.97
N ALA A 181 -8.61 2.99 7.19
CA ALA A 181 -9.20 4.27 6.80
C ALA A 181 -10.48 4.10 5.94
N TRP A 182 -10.56 3.01 5.17
CA TRP A 182 -11.73 2.69 4.35
C TRP A 182 -12.60 1.59 4.94
N ASP A 183 -12.01 0.47 5.33
CA ASP A 183 -12.72 -0.67 5.87
C ASP A 183 -11.89 -1.36 6.97
N CYS A 184 -12.61 -1.94 7.93
CA CYS A 184 -12.08 -2.72 9.04
C CYS A 184 -12.45 -4.20 8.86
N PRO A 185 -11.53 -5.15 9.06
CA PRO A 185 -11.84 -6.58 8.96
C PRO A 185 -12.79 -7.07 10.06
N PHE A 186 -12.96 -6.29 11.14
CA PHE A 186 -13.82 -6.62 12.27
C PHE A 186 -15.16 -5.88 12.22
N ASP A 187 -15.12 -4.58 11.89
CA ASP A 187 -16.27 -3.68 12.03
C ASP A 187 -16.96 -3.37 10.70
N GLY A 188 -16.39 -3.83 9.57
CA GLY A 188 -16.89 -3.50 8.23
C GLY A 188 -16.48 -2.09 7.79
N PRO A 189 -17.31 -1.39 7.00
CA PRO A 189 -16.96 -0.07 6.45
C PRO A 189 -16.69 0.99 7.53
N THR A 190 -15.53 1.64 7.42
CA THR A 190 -15.14 2.74 8.30
C THR A 190 -15.85 4.03 7.88
N LYS A 191 -16.52 4.69 8.82
CA LYS A 191 -17.16 5.99 8.56
C LYS A 191 -16.09 7.08 8.37
N PRO A 192 -16.15 7.95 7.34
CA PRO A 192 -15.15 9.01 7.12
C PRO A 192 -14.93 9.91 8.34
N ALA A 193 -15.98 10.20 9.12
CA ALA A 193 -15.89 10.99 10.35
C ALA A 193 -14.86 10.42 11.37
N ARG A 194 -14.67 9.10 11.40
CA ARG A 194 -13.67 8.46 12.27
C ARG A 194 -12.25 8.79 11.85
N VAL A 195 -11.99 8.86 10.55
CA VAL A 195 -10.71 9.29 9.98
C VAL A 195 -10.51 10.78 10.22
N HIS A 196 -11.55 11.59 10.00
CA HIS A 196 -11.55 13.03 10.24
C HIS A 196 -11.12 13.39 11.67
N GLU A 197 -11.70 12.73 12.68
CA GLU A 197 -11.33 12.96 14.08
C GLU A 197 -9.84 12.68 14.35
N VAL A 198 -9.25 11.64 13.75
CA VAL A 198 -7.83 11.31 13.95
C VAL A 198 -6.93 12.35 13.28
N VAL A 199 -7.23 12.74 12.04
CA VAL A 199 -6.38 13.68 11.29
C VAL A 199 -6.48 15.11 11.82
N GLU A 200 -7.66 15.54 12.26
CA GLU A 200 -7.83 16.85 12.90
C GLU A 200 -7.02 16.94 14.19
N HIS A 201 -7.10 15.91 15.04
CA HIS A 201 -6.32 15.86 16.27
C HIS A 201 -4.81 15.77 16.02
N ALA A 202 -4.39 15.07 14.96
CA ALA A 202 -2.99 15.03 14.53
C ALA A 202 -2.49 16.43 14.10
N GLN A 203 -3.27 17.17 13.30
CA GLN A 203 -2.94 18.53 12.90
C GLN A 203 -2.85 19.47 14.12
N GLU A 204 -3.83 19.41 15.03
CA GLU A 204 -3.84 20.19 16.28
C GLU A 204 -2.61 19.90 17.16
N SER A 205 -2.09 18.67 17.10
CA SER A 205 -0.89 18.24 17.84
C SER A 205 0.44 18.63 17.17
N GLY A 206 0.38 19.24 15.98
CA GLY A 206 1.56 19.64 15.21
C GLY A 206 2.35 18.46 14.65
N VAL A 207 1.64 17.42 14.19
CA VAL A 207 2.22 16.29 13.44
C VAL A 207 2.65 16.75 12.05
N ASP A 208 3.79 16.26 11.56
CA ASP A 208 4.40 16.68 10.29
C ASP A 208 3.68 16.13 9.06
N ARG A 209 3.04 14.96 9.18
CA ARG A 209 2.33 14.28 8.09
C ARG A 209 1.25 13.35 8.62
N VAL A 210 0.18 13.15 7.84
CA VAL A 210 -0.75 12.02 8.03
C VAL A 210 -0.69 11.10 6.83
N CYS A 211 -0.89 9.79 7.02
CA CYS A 211 -0.99 8.83 5.93
C CYS A 211 -2.27 8.01 6.07
N LEU A 212 -3.04 7.91 4.98
CA LEU A 212 -4.28 7.12 4.95
C LEU A 212 -3.94 5.71 4.47
N ALA A 213 -4.23 4.69 5.29
CA ALA A 213 -3.87 3.31 5.01
C ALA A 213 -5.08 2.43 4.69
N ASP A 214 -5.08 1.83 3.49
CA ASP A 214 -5.98 0.74 3.10
C ASP A 214 -5.43 -0.60 3.60
N THR A 215 -5.52 -0.80 4.91
CA THR A 215 -4.90 -1.92 5.65
C THR A 215 -5.31 -3.31 5.15
N ILE A 216 -6.47 -3.45 4.52
CA ILE A 216 -6.98 -4.73 4.05
C ILE A 216 -7.20 -4.79 2.53
N GLY A 217 -6.77 -3.75 1.79
CA GLY A 217 -6.79 -3.70 0.33
C GLY A 217 -8.20 -3.81 -0.23
N THR A 218 -9.14 -3.00 0.27
CA THR A 218 -10.55 -2.96 -0.15
C THR A 218 -10.93 -1.68 -0.88
N ALA A 219 -10.11 -0.63 -0.78
CA ALA A 219 -10.45 0.66 -1.34
C ALA A 219 -10.39 0.63 -2.87
N THR A 220 -11.23 1.44 -3.49
CA THR A 220 -11.30 1.63 -4.94
C THR A 220 -11.02 3.09 -5.29
N PRO A 221 -10.56 3.39 -6.51
CA PRO A 221 -10.18 4.75 -6.94
C PRO A 221 -11.13 5.87 -6.49
N ARG A 222 -12.44 5.70 -6.73
CA ARG A 222 -13.45 6.70 -6.33
C ARG A 222 -13.46 6.95 -4.82
N ARG A 223 -13.46 5.88 -4.01
CA ARG A 223 -13.47 5.98 -2.54
C ARG A 223 -12.19 6.61 -1.99
N ILE A 224 -11.07 6.40 -2.67
CA ILE A 224 -9.79 6.99 -2.30
C ILE A 224 -9.84 8.50 -2.51
N VAL A 225 -10.26 8.94 -3.70
CA VAL A 225 -10.44 10.36 -4.03
C VAL A 225 -11.40 11.03 -3.04
N GLU A 226 -12.59 10.46 -2.83
CA GLU A 226 -13.60 11.01 -1.90
C GLU A 226 -13.06 11.19 -0.47
N LEU A 227 -12.34 10.21 0.06
CA LEU A 227 -11.78 10.33 1.41
C LEU A 227 -10.66 11.36 1.45
N VAL A 228 -9.73 11.34 0.49
CA VAL A 228 -8.61 12.29 0.40
C VAL A 228 -9.12 13.73 0.33
N GLU A 229 -10.11 14.02 -0.52
CA GLU A 229 -10.71 15.36 -0.66
C GLU A 229 -11.36 15.79 0.66
N SER A 230 -12.18 14.91 1.27
CA SER A 230 -12.84 15.22 2.55
C SER A 230 -11.87 15.44 3.71
N VAL A 231 -10.71 14.78 3.71
CA VAL A 231 -9.64 14.99 4.70
C VAL A 231 -8.96 16.33 4.45
N ARG A 232 -8.67 16.66 3.19
CA ARG A 232 -8.01 17.92 2.81
C ARG A 232 -8.84 19.16 3.17
N GLU A 233 -10.16 19.06 3.16
CA GLU A 233 -11.07 20.10 3.66
C GLU A 233 -10.92 20.39 5.17
N ARG A 234 -10.36 19.45 5.94
CA ARG A 234 -10.20 19.54 7.40
C ARG A 234 -8.76 19.83 7.83
N VAL A 235 -7.78 19.29 7.09
CA VAL A 235 -6.35 19.51 7.37
C VAL A 235 -5.69 20.30 6.25
N ALA A 236 -5.79 21.63 6.33
CA ALA A 236 -5.29 22.53 5.28
C ALA A 236 -3.76 22.59 5.22
N SER A 237 -3.06 22.26 6.30
CA SER A 237 -1.60 22.47 6.42
C SER A 237 -0.79 21.18 6.52
N THR A 238 -1.42 20.07 6.92
CA THR A 238 -0.73 18.79 7.10
C THR A 238 -0.71 17.99 5.80
N PRO A 239 0.48 17.67 5.25
CA PRO A 239 0.60 16.80 4.09
C PRO A 239 -0.07 15.44 4.31
N ILE A 240 -0.72 14.93 3.25
CA ILE A 240 -1.43 13.66 3.25
C ILE A 240 -0.63 12.67 2.38
N GLY A 241 -0.25 11.54 2.96
CA GLY A 241 0.29 10.38 2.27
C GLY A 241 -0.74 9.28 2.07
N LEU A 242 -0.37 8.29 1.26
CA LEU A 242 -1.20 7.13 0.97
C LEU A 242 -0.42 5.82 1.12
N HIS A 243 -1.04 4.87 1.80
CA HIS A 243 -0.54 3.51 1.96
C HIS A 243 -1.58 2.52 1.46
N MET A 244 -1.23 1.73 0.45
CA MET A 244 -2.14 0.81 -0.21
C MET A 244 -1.67 -0.64 -0.10
N HIS A 245 -2.53 -1.51 0.41
CA HIS A 245 -2.41 -2.94 0.15
C HIS A 245 -3.02 -3.31 -1.20
N ASN A 246 -2.50 -4.38 -1.81
CA ASN A 246 -2.96 -4.85 -3.11
C ASN A 246 -3.85 -6.11 -3.03
N THR A 247 -4.50 -6.34 -1.89
CA THR A 247 -5.31 -7.54 -1.60
C THR A 247 -6.30 -7.91 -2.69
N ARG A 248 -6.96 -6.91 -3.28
CA ARG A 248 -7.97 -7.08 -4.35
C ARG A 248 -7.51 -6.57 -5.71
N GLY A 249 -6.20 -6.39 -5.90
CA GLY A 249 -5.62 -5.94 -7.17
C GLY A 249 -5.87 -4.48 -7.53
N ALA A 250 -6.36 -3.66 -6.58
CA ALA A 250 -6.70 -2.26 -6.81
C ALA A 250 -5.64 -1.26 -6.35
N GLY A 251 -4.53 -1.71 -5.75
CA GLY A 251 -3.57 -0.83 -5.06
C GLY A 251 -2.93 0.21 -5.98
N LEU A 252 -2.35 -0.22 -7.12
CA LEU A 252 -1.75 0.70 -8.10
C LEU A 252 -2.78 1.63 -8.75
N ALA A 253 -3.99 1.14 -9.03
CA ALA A 253 -5.07 1.98 -9.54
C ALA A 253 -5.51 3.04 -8.52
N GLY A 254 -5.49 2.69 -7.23
CA GLY A 254 -5.75 3.61 -6.14
C GLY A 254 -4.68 4.69 -5.99
N ILE A 255 -3.39 4.30 -6.08
CA ILE A 255 -2.26 5.25 -6.09
C ILE A 255 -2.38 6.20 -7.30
N LEU A 256 -2.68 5.69 -8.49
CA LEU A 256 -2.89 6.52 -9.69
C LEU A 256 -4.02 7.53 -9.50
N ALA A 257 -5.12 7.14 -8.85
CA ALA A 257 -6.23 8.05 -8.55
C ALA A 257 -5.83 9.12 -7.53
N ALA A 258 -5.08 8.73 -6.50
CA ALA A 258 -4.59 9.66 -5.48
C ALA A 258 -3.57 10.68 -6.05
N MET A 259 -2.67 10.25 -6.94
CA MET A 259 -1.75 11.13 -7.64
C MET A 259 -2.48 12.19 -8.46
N GLN A 260 -3.60 11.82 -9.10
CA GLN A 260 -4.42 12.76 -9.87
C GLN A 260 -5.06 13.87 -9.03
N VAL A 261 -5.27 13.62 -7.73
CA VAL A 261 -5.74 14.62 -6.77
C VAL A 261 -4.60 15.19 -5.90
N GLY A 262 -3.36 15.06 -6.39
CA GLY A 262 -2.18 15.74 -5.84
C GLY A 262 -1.57 15.07 -4.61
N ILE A 263 -1.80 13.78 -4.37
CA ILE A 263 -1.03 13.01 -3.38
C ILE A 263 0.31 12.61 -3.99
N VAL A 264 1.40 12.96 -3.30
CA VAL A 264 2.78 12.68 -3.75
C VAL A 264 3.55 11.77 -2.79
N ASP A 265 3.13 11.66 -1.53
CA ASP A 265 3.76 10.79 -0.55
C ASP A 265 3.10 9.42 -0.57
N ILE A 266 3.82 8.42 -1.08
CA ILE A 266 3.28 7.09 -1.34
C ILE A 266 4.15 6.03 -0.66
N ASP A 267 3.50 5.10 0.03
CA ASP A 267 4.17 3.92 0.58
C ASP A 267 4.12 2.75 -0.41
N ALA A 268 5.22 2.00 -0.47
CA ALA A 268 5.27 0.71 -1.13
C ALA A 268 6.28 -0.21 -0.43
N SER A 269 6.18 -1.50 -0.71
CA SER A 269 7.02 -2.53 -0.09
C SER A 269 7.73 -3.37 -1.13
N VAL A 270 9.03 -3.55 -0.98
CA VAL A 270 9.86 -4.33 -1.91
C VAL A 270 9.28 -5.73 -2.12
N GLY A 271 9.11 -6.14 -3.38
CA GLY A 271 8.51 -7.44 -3.73
C GLY A 271 7.01 -7.55 -3.43
N GLY A 272 6.38 -6.50 -2.90
CA GLY A 272 5.03 -6.55 -2.34
C GLY A 272 4.98 -7.32 -1.01
N LEU A 273 6.07 -7.30 -0.24
CA LEU A 273 6.13 -7.88 1.10
C LEU A 273 5.05 -7.29 2.01
N GLY A 274 4.65 -8.06 3.02
CA GLY A 274 3.68 -7.66 4.03
C GLY A 274 2.31 -8.30 3.83
N GLY A 275 1.33 -7.76 4.53
CA GLY A 275 -0.03 -8.28 4.61
C GLY A 275 -0.62 -8.02 5.99
N CYS A 276 -1.94 -8.24 6.11
CA CYS A 276 -2.63 -8.03 7.37
C CYS A 276 -2.84 -9.37 8.10
N PRO A 277 -2.31 -9.57 9.31
CA PRO A 277 -2.51 -10.81 10.06
C PRO A 277 -3.98 -11.04 10.45
N PHE A 278 -4.78 -9.97 10.45
CA PHE A 278 -6.21 -9.98 10.79
C PHE A 278 -7.13 -10.22 9.59
N ALA A 279 -6.59 -10.33 8.38
CA ALA A 279 -7.36 -10.60 7.17
C ALA A 279 -6.77 -11.83 6.44
N PRO A 280 -7.23 -13.05 6.76
CA PRO A 280 -6.75 -14.27 6.10
C PRO A 280 -6.88 -14.19 4.58
N GLY A 281 -5.79 -14.43 3.86
CA GLY A 281 -5.73 -14.33 2.40
C GLY A 281 -5.56 -12.92 1.84
N ALA A 282 -5.41 -11.90 2.71
CA ALA A 282 -5.00 -10.58 2.25
C ALA A 282 -3.58 -10.66 1.64
N SER A 283 -3.42 -10.18 0.41
CA SER A 283 -2.07 -9.97 -0.14
C SER A 283 -1.41 -8.79 0.57
N GLY A 284 -0.12 -8.60 0.30
CA GLY A 284 0.68 -7.56 0.93
C GLY A 284 0.44 -6.17 0.37
N ASN A 285 1.41 -5.32 0.66
CA ASN A 285 1.55 -3.99 0.10
C ASN A 285 1.62 -3.98 -1.44
N VAL A 286 1.37 -2.82 -2.04
CA VAL A 286 1.81 -2.56 -3.42
C VAL A 286 3.32 -2.76 -3.50
N ALA A 287 3.78 -3.49 -4.53
CA ALA A 287 5.19 -3.75 -4.73
C ALA A 287 5.94 -2.49 -5.19
N THR A 288 7.03 -2.13 -4.51
CA THR A 288 7.81 -0.92 -4.82
C THR A 288 8.27 -0.88 -6.26
N GLU A 289 8.73 -2.01 -6.81
CA GLU A 289 9.18 -2.10 -8.19
C GLU A 289 8.06 -1.95 -9.20
N GLU A 290 6.84 -2.39 -8.89
CA GLU A 290 5.68 -2.21 -9.77
C GLU A 290 5.26 -0.73 -9.81
N LEU A 291 5.31 -0.05 -8.66
CA LEU A 291 5.06 1.39 -8.58
C LEU A 291 6.14 2.19 -9.33
N VAL A 292 7.42 1.89 -9.10
CA VAL A 292 8.52 2.56 -9.80
C VAL A 292 8.45 2.34 -11.30
N TYR A 293 8.16 1.13 -11.75
CA TYR A 293 7.93 0.83 -13.17
C TYR A 293 6.78 1.65 -13.76
N LEU A 294 5.64 1.71 -13.07
CA LEU A 294 4.49 2.50 -13.48
C LEU A 294 4.84 4.00 -13.58
N CYS A 295 5.46 4.56 -12.54
CA CYS A 295 5.87 5.97 -12.51
C CYS A 295 6.87 6.30 -13.63
N GLN A 296 7.90 5.47 -13.84
CA GLN A 296 8.88 5.69 -14.90
C GLN A 296 8.23 5.72 -16.30
N ASP A 297 7.31 4.79 -16.58
CA ASP A 297 6.63 4.75 -17.88
C ASP A 297 5.68 5.94 -18.09
N MET A 298 5.08 6.44 -17.00
CA MET A 298 4.23 7.64 -17.00
C MET A 298 5.00 8.96 -16.87
N ALA A 299 6.34 8.93 -16.90
CA ALA A 299 7.21 10.09 -16.73
C ALA A 299 7.03 10.84 -15.38
N VAL A 300 6.75 10.10 -14.31
CA VAL A 300 6.76 10.58 -12.92
C VAL A 300 8.09 10.19 -12.26
N GLU A 301 8.84 11.18 -11.79
CA GLU A 301 10.15 10.95 -11.18
C GLU A 301 10.03 10.28 -9.80
N THR A 302 10.87 9.27 -9.56
CA THR A 302 11.00 8.59 -8.25
C THR A 302 12.41 8.65 -7.67
N GLY A 303 13.42 8.92 -8.50
CA GLY A 303 14.84 8.82 -8.13
C GLY A 303 15.37 7.39 -7.96
N VAL A 304 14.55 6.37 -8.24
CA VAL A 304 14.89 4.96 -7.99
C VAL A 304 15.31 4.24 -9.28
N ASN A 305 16.40 3.48 -9.20
CA ASN A 305 16.87 2.59 -10.26
C ASN A 305 16.11 1.25 -10.23
N LEU A 306 15.24 1.03 -11.22
CA LEU A 306 14.40 -0.16 -11.29
C LEU A 306 15.21 -1.47 -11.37
N GLY A 307 16.31 -1.50 -12.11
CA GLY A 307 17.14 -2.69 -12.24
C GLY A 307 17.83 -3.11 -10.94
N LEU A 308 18.28 -2.14 -10.13
CA LEU A 308 18.80 -2.38 -8.78
C LEU A 308 17.68 -2.78 -7.81
N LEU A 309 16.51 -2.15 -7.92
CA LEU A 309 15.36 -2.47 -7.08
C LEU A 309 14.85 -3.90 -7.31
N LEU A 310 14.81 -4.37 -8.56
CA LEU A 310 14.47 -5.77 -8.87
C LEU A 310 15.47 -6.76 -8.25
N ARG A 311 16.76 -6.40 -8.13
CA ARG A 311 17.75 -7.20 -7.40
C ARG A 311 17.48 -7.19 -5.91
N ALA A 312 17.11 -6.05 -5.34
CA ALA A 312 16.71 -5.96 -3.92
C ALA A 312 15.46 -6.83 -3.64
N ALA A 313 14.46 -6.82 -4.53
CA ALA A 313 13.28 -7.65 -4.42
C ALA A 313 13.58 -9.16 -4.52
N ALA A 314 14.48 -9.56 -5.43
CA ALA A 314 14.96 -10.95 -5.47
C ALA A 314 15.70 -11.35 -4.18
N ALA A 315 16.52 -10.46 -3.62
CA ALA A 315 17.20 -10.70 -2.34
C ALA A 315 16.20 -10.82 -1.17
N ALA A 316 15.15 -9.98 -1.16
CA ALA A 316 14.07 -10.07 -0.19
C ALA A 316 13.33 -11.42 -0.27
N GLU A 317 13.01 -11.90 -1.49
CA GLU A 317 12.38 -13.19 -1.73
C GLU A 317 13.20 -14.36 -1.16
N ILE A 318 14.51 -14.32 -1.38
CA ILE A 318 15.45 -15.32 -0.83
C ILE A 318 15.48 -15.24 0.70
N ALA A 319 15.54 -14.04 1.27
CA ALA A 319 15.64 -13.84 2.73
C ALA A 319 14.40 -14.37 3.46
N VAL A 320 13.19 -14.12 2.93
CA VAL A 320 11.95 -14.62 3.54
C VAL A 320 11.65 -16.08 3.19
N GLY A 321 12.32 -16.64 2.18
CA GLY A 321 12.25 -18.05 1.82
C GLY A 321 10.91 -18.47 1.19
N ARG A 322 10.18 -17.55 0.57
CA ARG A 322 8.92 -17.80 -0.15
C ARG A 322 8.80 -16.88 -1.36
N THR A 323 8.08 -17.31 -2.39
CA THR A 323 7.79 -16.46 -3.55
C THR A 323 7.02 -15.20 -3.15
N LEU A 324 7.46 -14.06 -3.67
CA LEU A 324 6.84 -12.76 -3.43
C LEU A 324 5.73 -12.45 -4.46
N PRO A 325 4.72 -11.64 -4.10
CA PRO A 325 3.56 -11.41 -4.95
C PRO A 325 3.86 -10.59 -6.20
N SER A 326 4.90 -9.74 -6.19
CA SER A 326 5.29 -8.91 -7.33
C SER A 326 5.30 -9.66 -8.66
N ASN A 327 4.49 -9.17 -9.61
CA ASN A 327 4.45 -9.66 -10.97
C ASN A 327 5.64 -9.15 -11.76
N LEU A 328 6.08 -7.92 -11.49
CA LEU A 328 7.24 -7.38 -12.19
C LEU A 328 8.53 -8.11 -11.81
N LEU A 329 8.69 -8.56 -10.56
CA LEU A 329 9.81 -9.43 -10.18
C LEU A 329 9.87 -10.71 -11.03
N LYS A 330 8.70 -11.29 -11.34
CA LYS A 330 8.57 -12.52 -12.13
C LYS A 330 8.77 -12.27 -13.63
N ALA A 331 8.19 -11.19 -14.15
CA ALA A 331 8.21 -10.87 -15.58
C ALA A 331 9.51 -10.19 -16.02
N GLY A 332 10.09 -9.36 -15.16
CA GLY A 332 11.16 -8.41 -15.50
C GLY A 332 10.63 -7.17 -16.21
N ASP A 333 11.52 -6.19 -16.38
CA ASP A 333 11.25 -4.95 -17.13
C ASP A 333 10.88 -5.23 -18.60
N ARG A 334 9.96 -4.45 -19.17
CA ARG A 334 9.58 -4.51 -20.60
C ARG A 334 10.78 -4.28 -21.53
N ALA A 335 11.80 -3.54 -21.09
CA ALA A 335 13.02 -3.34 -21.85
C ALA A 335 13.89 -4.62 -21.95
N ARG A 336 13.61 -5.64 -21.12
CA ARG A 336 14.29 -6.93 -21.18
C ARG A 336 13.86 -7.69 -22.43
N VAL A 337 14.74 -7.77 -23.42
CA VAL A 337 14.55 -8.67 -24.56
C VAL A 337 14.91 -10.10 -24.12
N PRO A 338 13.96 -11.06 -24.10
CA PRO A 338 14.29 -12.45 -23.77
C PRO A 338 15.31 -12.99 -24.79
N PRO A 339 16.24 -13.87 -24.39
CA PRO A 339 17.09 -14.55 -25.35
C PRO A 339 16.20 -15.26 -26.37
N ARG A 340 16.49 -15.08 -27.67
CA ARG A 340 15.74 -15.74 -28.76
C ARG A 340 15.69 -17.23 -28.46
N ARG A 341 14.49 -17.79 -28.32
CA ARG A 341 14.31 -19.25 -28.23
C ARG A 341 14.99 -19.88 -29.45
N PRO A 342 15.78 -20.95 -29.30
CA PRO A 342 16.21 -21.74 -30.44
C PRO A 342 14.97 -22.18 -31.22
N ALA A 343 14.98 -22.00 -32.54
CA ALA A 343 13.89 -22.43 -33.40
C ALA A 343 13.68 -23.95 -33.20
N GLY A 344 12.51 -24.37 -32.69
CA GLY A 344 12.17 -25.80 -32.62
C GLY A 344 11.39 -26.32 -31.42
N ARG A 345 10.98 -25.49 -30.43
CA ARG A 345 10.04 -25.94 -29.40
C ARG A 345 8.89 -24.95 -29.21
N LEU A 346 7.77 -25.28 -29.84
CA LEU A 346 6.44 -24.82 -29.46
C LEU A 346 5.95 -25.71 -28.32
N VAL A 347 5.79 -25.11 -27.13
CA VAL A 347 4.79 -25.48 -26.13
C VAL A 347 4.24 -24.18 -25.60
#